data_AF-A0A7S0L4X7-F1
#
_entry.id   AF-A0A7S0L4X7-F1
#
_cell.length_a   1.000
_cell.length_b   1.000
_cell.length_c   1.000
_cell.angle_alpha   90.00
_cell.angle_beta   90.00
_cell.angle_gamma   90.00
#
_symmetry.space_group_name_H-M   'P 1'
#
loop_
_entity.id
_entity.type
_entity.pdbx_description
1 polymer ?
#
loop_
_entity_poly.entity_id
_entity_poly.type
_entity_poly.pdbx_seq_one_letter_code
_entity_poly.pdbx_strand_id
1 'polypeptide(L)'
;RLLRRLLQMPSTPAIVYISLPKVALLNLLSNSNMSSDSSLDNARLAAWDEALAMHYRIPFVRPFSSWKEARPHLFSEKAALLKRGIALHPNADGHAVVAAALKR
;
A
#
# COMPACT_ATOMS: atom_id res chain seq x y z
N ARG A 1 -1.20 -17.11 -1.96
CA ARG A 1 -1.41 -18.00 -3.13
C ARG A 1 -0.75 -17.46 -4.40
N LEU A 2 -1.04 -16.22 -4.84
CA LEU A 2 -0.42 -15.60 -6.02
C LEU A 2 1.11 -15.63 -5.97
N LEU A 3 1.70 -15.15 -4.87
CA LEU A 3 3.15 -15.09 -4.70
C LEU A 3 3.84 -16.46 -4.85
N ARG A 4 3.26 -17.51 -4.25
CA ARG A 4 3.74 -18.89 -4.41
C ARG A 4 3.73 -19.33 -5.89
N ARG A 5 2.68 -18.99 -6.65
CA ARG A 5 2.60 -19.35 -8.08
C ARG A 5 3.68 -18.65 -8.89
N LEU A 6 3.93 -17.36 -8.61
CA LEU A 6 4.97 -16.58 -9.29
C LEU A 6 6.38 -17.13 -9.01
N LEU A 7 6.67 -17.50 -7.76
CA LEU A 7 7.95 -18.09 -7.37
C LEU A 7 8.19 -19.49 -7.95
N GLN A 8 7.12 -20.20 -8.33
CA GLN A 8 7.19 -21.52 -8.94
C GLN A 8 7.24 -21.46 -10.48
N MET A 9 7.25 -20.27 -11.08
CA MET A 9 7.34 -20.15 -12.54
C MET A 9 8.74 -20.56 -13.03
N PRO A 10 8.84 -21.31 -14.14
CA PRO A 10 10.14 -21.74 -14.69
C PRO A 10 11.10 -20.60 -15.01
N SER A 11 10.56 -19.43 -15.34
CA SER A 11 11.33 -18.23 -15.67
C SER A 11 11.98 -17.56 -14.45
N THR A 12 11.69 -18.03 -13.23
CA THR A 12 12.20 -17.49 -11.95
C THR A 12 12.21 -15.96 -11.90
N PRO A 13 11.05 -15.30 -12.03
CA PRO A 13 10.99 -13.85 -12.10
C PRO A 13 11.55 -13.22 -10.83
N ALA A 14 12.25 -12.09 -10.96
CA ALA A 14 12.55 -11.23 -9.83
C ALA A 14 11.24 -10.59 -9.34
N ILE A 15 10.91 -10.79 -8.07
CA ILE A 15 9.67 -10.30 -7.46
C ILE A 15 10.00 -9.27 -6.39
N VAL A 16 9.34 -8.13 -6.46
CA VAL A 16 9.34 -7.11 -5.40
C VAL A 16 7.89 -6.92 -4.95
N TYR A 17 7.65 -6.92 -3.65
CA TYR A 17 6.35 -6.65 -3.08
C TYR A 17 6.23 -5.17 -2.73
N ILE A 18 5.25 -4.47 -3.29
CA ILE A 18 5.00 -3.05 -3.02
C ILE A 18 3.65 -2.94 -2.32
N SER A 19 3.66 -2.46 -1.08
CA SER A 19 2.41 -2.22 -0.33
C SER A 19 2.02 -0.74 -0.45
N LEU A 20 0.88 -0.49 -1.11
CA LEU A 20 0.30 0.84 -1.27
C LEU A 20 -0.80 1.08 -0.22
N PRO A 21 -1.00 2.33 0.22
CA PRO A 21 -2.08 2.67 1.14
C PRO A 21 -3.45 2.38 0.50
N LYS A 22 -4.36 1.80 1.27
CA LYS A 22 -5.75 1.56 0.85
C LYS A 22 -6.66 2.71 1.28
N VAL A 23 -7.74 2.90 0.52
CA VAL A 23 -8.78 3.91 0.70
C VAL A 23 -9.32 4.05 2.13
N ALA A 24 -9.38 2.98 2.92
CA ALA A 24 -9.78 3.04 4.33
C ALA A 24 -8.91 4.04 5.12
N LEU A 25 -7.64 4.20 4.75
CA LEU A 25 -6.72 5.19 5.31
C LEU A 25 -7.12 6.63 4.97
N LEU A 26 -7.61 6.92 3.75
CA LEU A 26 -7.96 8.29 3.34
C LEU A 26 -9.32 8.75 3.89
N ASN A 27 -10.32 7.85 3.97
CA ASN A 27 -11.61 8.19 4.59
C ASN A 27 -11.53 8.51 6.08
N LEU A 28 -10.54 7.96 6.78
CA LEU A 28 -10.25 8.29 8.18
C LEU A 28 -9.56 9.63 8.34
N LEU A 29 -8.86 10.10 7.30
CA LEU A 29 -8.11 11.35 7.32
C LEU A 29 -8.99 12.57 6.98
N SER A 30 -10.13 12.37 6.29
CA SER A 30 -11.10 13.43 6.00
C SER A 30 -12.17 13.61 7.09
N ASN A 31 -12.42 12.59 7.91
CA ASN A 31 -13.42 12.62 8.98
C ASN A 31 -12.71 12.54 10.34
N SER A 32 -12.34 13.69 10.88
CA SER A 32 -11.63 13.88 12.16
C SER A 32 -12.48 13.52 13.40
N ASN A 33 -13.27 12.44 13.38
CA ASN A 33 -14.15 12.06 14.48
C ASN A 33 -14.55 10.57 14.53
N MET A 34 -13.65 9.62 14.21
CA MET A 34 -13.94 8.19 14.44
C MET A 34 -12.80 7.37 15.06
N SER A 35 -13.25 6.36 15.81
CA SER A 35 -12.61 5.48 16.78
C SER A 35 -11.31 4.77 16.38
N SER A 36 -10.57 4.40 17.43
CA SER A 36 -9.28 3.69 17.51
C SER A 36 -9.14 2.38 16.72
N ASP A 37 -10.22 1.78 16.24
CA ASP A 37 -10.20 0.46 15.59
C ASP A 37 -9.65 0.50 14.15
N SER A 38 -9.75 1.66 13.51
CA SER A 38 -9.49 1.83 12.08
C SER A 38 -7.99 2.05 11.75
N SER A 39 -7.23 2.63 12.69
CA SER A 39 -5.76 2.65 12.65
C SER A 39 -5.16 1.25 12.84
N LEU A 40 -5.85 0.39 13.58
CA LEU A 40 -5.45 -0.97 13.88
C LEU A 40 -5.54 -1.88 12.65
N ASP A 41 -6.57 -1.72 11.82
CA ASP A 41 -6.74 -2.55 10.61
C ASP A 41 -5.73 -2.22 9.51
N ASN A 42 -5.30 -0.96 9.39
CA ASN A 42 -4.21 -0.57 8.48
C ASN A 42 -2.85 -1.08 8.96
N ALA A 43 -2.58 -1.00 10.27
CA ALA A 43 -1.37 -1.58 10.85
C ALA A 43 -1.36 -3.11 10.67
N ARG A 44 -2.51 -3.78 10.81
CA ARG A 44 -2.68 -5.23 10.63
C ARG A 44 -2.46 -5.67 9.18
N LEU A 45 -3.05 -4.98 8.19
CA LEU A 45 -2.87 -5.32 6.77
C LEU A 45 -1.43 -5.10 6.30
N ALA A 46 -0.82 -3.97 6.70
CA ALA A 46 0.57 -3.70 6.39
C ALA A 46 1.52 -4.71 7.06
N ALA A 47 1.21 -5.16 8.28
CA ALA A 47 1.95 -6.20 8.97
C ALA A 47 1.81 -7.57 8.29
N TRP A 48 0.65 -7.90 7.71
CA TRP A 48 0.47 -9.15 6.96
C TRP A 48 1.21 -9.16 5.63
N ASP A 49 1.20 -8.04 4.90
CA ASP A 49 1.98 -7.89 3.66
C ASP A 49 3.48 -8.04 3.92
N GLU A 50 3.97 -7.40 4.97
CA GLU A 50 5.38 -7.47 5.39
C GLU A 50 5.75 -8.88 5.87
N ALA A 51 4.90 -9.52 6.69
CA ALA A 51 5.10 -10.90 7.12
C ALA A 51 5.10 -11.88 5.93
N LEU A 52 4.25 -11.65 4.93
CA LEU A 52 4.21 -12.45 3.72
C LEU A 52 5.50 -12.29 2.90
N ALA A 53 5.97 -11.06 2.72
CA ALA A 53 7.22 -10.80 2.01
C ALA A 53 8.43 -11.42 2.73
N MET A 54 8.49 -11.32 4.07
CA MET A 54 9.51 -11.98 4.89
C MET A 54 9.45 -13.50 4.78
N HIS A 55 8.25 -14.10 4.86
CA HIS A 55 8.08 -15.55 4.76
C HIS A 55 8.64 -16.12 3.45
N TYR A 56 8.44 -15.40 2.34
CA TYR A 56 8.96 -15.79 1.02
C TYR A 56 10.34 -15.19 0.71
N ARG A 57 10.96 -14.46 1.64
CA ARG A 57 12.26 -13.78 1.49
C ARG A 57 12.36 -12.91 0.24
N ILE A 58 11.30 -12.17 -0.08
CA ILE A 58 11.29 -11.22 -1.20
C ILE A 58 11.47 -9.78 -0.70
N PRO A 59 12.08 -8.89 -1.50
CA PRO A 59 12.14 -7.47 -1.19
C PRO A 59 10.74 -6.89 -0.97
N PHE A 60 10.59 -6.13 0.12
CA PHE A 60 9.37 -5.43 0.48
C PHE A 60 9.61 -3.92 0.47
N VAL A 61 8.77 -3.20 -0.25
CA VAL A 61 8.83 -1.74 -0.34
C VAL A 61 7.49 -1.17 0.12
N ARG A 62 7.57 -0.23 1.06
CA ARG A 62 6.43 0.56 1.54
C ARG A 62 6.69 2.03 1.20
N PRO A 63 6.24 2.50 0.02
CA PRO A 63 6.53 3.87 -0.44
C PRO A 63 5.94 4.95 0.46
N PHE A 64 4.87 4.61 1.18
CA PHE A 64 4.19 5.49 2.12
C PHE A 64 4.16 4.81 3.48
N SER A 65 5.11 5.15 4.33
CA SER A 65 5.25 4.52 5.66
C SER A 65 4.27 5.10 6.67
N SER A 66 3.80 6.33 6.44
CA SER A 66 2.87 7.04 7.30
C SER A 66 1.90 7.93 6.53
N TRP A 67 0.83 8.35 7.19
CA TRP A 67 -0.15 9.30 6.65
C TRP A 67 0.46 10.66 6.30
N LYS A 68 1.55 11.06 6.98
CA LYS A 68 2.27 12.32 6.70
C LYS A 68 2.93 12.30 5.32
N GLU A 69 3.26 11.11 4.84
CA GLU A 69 3.87 10.85 3.54
C GLU A 69 2.81 10.55 2.48
N ALA A 70 1.72 9.85 2.83
CA ALA A 70 0.57 9.55 1.96
C ALA A 70 -0.40 10.74 1.83
N ARG A 71 0.11 11.91 1.43
CA ARG A 71 -0.73 13.13 1.36
C ARG A 71 -1.85 12.97 0.31
N PRO A 72 -3.08 13.45 0.59
CA PRO A 72 -4.22 13.29 -0.33
C PRO A 72 -3.95 13.79 -1.76
N HIS A 73 -3.16 14.86 -1.92
CA HIS A 73 -2.82 15.43 -3.23
C HIS A 73 -1.89 14.55 -4.08
N LEU A 74 -1.34 13.46 -3.55
CA LEU A 74 -0.52 12.50 -4.31
C LEU A 74 -1.36 11.41 -4.99
N PHE A 75 -2.69 11.44 -4.81
CA PHE A 75 -3.59 10.43 -5.34
C PHE A 75 -4.61 11.06 -6.27
N SER A 76 -4.98 10.34 -7.33
CA SER A 76 -5.86 10.84 -8.40
C SER A 76 -7.36 10.66 -8.08
N GLU A 77 -7.69 10.06 -6.93
CA GLU A 77 -9.07 9.67 -6.65
C GLU A 77 -9.98 10.88 -6.37
N LYS A 78 -11.02 11.00 -7.19
CA LYS A 78 -12.21 11.79 -6.86
C LYS A 78 -12.90 11.12 -5.67
N ALA A 79 -13.30 11.91 -4.67
CA ALA A 79 -13.88 11.46 -3.39
C ALA A 79 -15.02 10.42 -3.47
N ALA A 80 -15.63 10.21 -4.64
CA ALA A 80 -16.71 9.26 -4.88
C ALA A 80 -16.30 7.76 -4.87
N LEU A 81 -15.02 7.43 -5.07
CA LEU A 81 -14.53 6.03 -5.09
C LEU A 81 -14.14 5.49 -3.71
N LEU A 82 -14.16 6.34 -2.70
CA LEU A 82 -13.58 6.07 -1.38
C LEU A 82 -14.35 5.02 -0.53
N LYS A 83 -15.47 4.44 -0.99
CA LYS A 83 -16.31 3.57 -0.12
C LYS A 83 -16.00 2.07 -0.19
N ARG A 84 -14.99 1.63 -0.95
CA ARG A 84 -14.85 0.20 -1.31
C ARG A 84 -13.55 -0.51 -0.89
N GLY A 85 -12.69 0.09 -0.04
CA GLY A 85 -11.45 -0.57 0.39
C GLY A 85 -10.47 -0.86 -0.75
N ILE A 86 -10.56 -0.07 -1.82
CA ILE A 86 -9.73 -0.16 -3.03
C ILE A 86 -8.33 0.42 -2.72
N ALA A 87 -7.30 0.00 -3.46
CA ALA A 87 -5.99 0.61 -3.39
C ALA A 87 -6.03 1.99 -4.07
N LEU A 88 -5.44 3.00 -3.42
CA LEU A 88 -5.44 4.35 -3.95
C LEU A 88 -4.58 4.46 -5.20
N HIS A 89 -5.12 5.04 -6.27
CA HIS A 89 -4.37 5.32 -7.48
C HIS A 89 -3.50 6.57 -7.29
N PRO A 90 -2.16 6.47 -7.30
CA PRO A 90 -1.28 7.64 -7.25
C PRO A 90 -1.47 8.49 -8.51
N ASN A 91 -1.35 9.81 -8.39
CA ASN A 91 -1.22 10.70 -9.56
C ASN A 91 0.26 10.77 -9.99
N ALA A 92 0.61 11.68 -10.92
CA ALA A 92 1.98 11.81 -11.40
C ALA A 92 3.00 12.01 -10.27
N ASP A 93 2.69 12.87 -9.29
CA ASP A 93 3.57 13.14 -8.14
C ASP A 93 3.63 11.93 -7.20
N GLY A 94 2.50 11.27 -6.94
CA GLY A 94 2.47 10.03 -6.16
C GLY A 94 3.27 8.90 -6.81
N HIS A 95 3.22 8.78 -8.14
CA HIS A 95 4.05 7.84 -8.90
C HIS A 95 5.54 8.15 -8.77
N ALA A 96 5.93 9.43 -8.72
CA ALA A 96 7.31 9.83 -8.48
C ALA A 96 7.80 9.39 -7.10
N VAL A 97 6.95 9.48 -6.06
CA VAL A 97 7.27 8.98 -4.70
C VAL A 97 7.45 7.46 -4.70
N VAL A 98 6.56 6.72 -5.36
CA VAL A 98 6.68 5.25 -5.50
C VAL A 98 7.98 4.87 -6.21
N ALA A 99 8.30 5.53 -7.32
CA ALA A 99 9.52 5.28 -8.06
C ALA A 99 10.77 5.61 -7.22
N ALA A 100 10.74 6.68 -6.42
CA ALA A 100 11.84 7.02 -5.53
C ALA A 100 12.05 5.96 -4.42
N ALA A 101 10.97 5.36 -3.91
CA ALA A 101 11.05 4.30 -2.91
C ALA A 101 11.65 3.00 -3.46
N LEU A 102 11.46 2.71 -4.75
CA LEU A 102 12.02 1.52 -5.42
C LEU A 102 13.52 1.62 -5.74
N LYS A 103 14.11 2.81 -5.68
CA LYS A 103 15.55 3.02 -5.92
C LYS A 103 16.42 2.77 -4.68
N ARG A 104 15.81 2.47 -3.54
CA ARG A 104 16.48 2.22 -2.25
C ARG A 104 16.71 0.73 -2.06
#